data_AF-A0A2C6DI19-F1
#
_entry.id   AF-A0A2C6DI19-F1
#
_cell.length_a   1.000
_cell.length_b   1.000
_cell.length_c   1.000
_cell.angle_alpha   90.00
_cell.angle_beta   90.00
_cell.angle_gamma   90.00
#
_symmetry.space_group_name_H-M   'P 1'
#
loop_
_entity.id
_entity.type
_entity.pdbx_description
1 polymer ?
#
loop_
_entity_poly.entity_id
_entity_poly.type
_entity_poly.pdbx_seq_one_letter_code
_entity_poly.pdbx_strand_id
1 'polypeptide(L)'
;MFFRNNNEVKLKTIDADFKTFVVDEGCLLSDLSVNDGFTLFLKFYQTKRVKTYDIQKDEDMLLFEYGVYDWGDGESFYLSFTRQLSSANPRAKMWQFKLQFKFPVEERLTEIPGDNLWCSDLNGLEVFIDKVVTSPAFQTVSDSRNGEVGLTLFSV
;
A
#
# COMPACT_ATOMS: atom_id res chain seq x y z
N MET A 1 8.14 -29.99 15.94
CA MET A 1 7.42 -28.70 15.94
C MET A 1 7.44 -28.20 14.49
N PHE A 2 6.34 -28.36 13.76
CA PHE A 2 6.26 -27.93 12.36
C PHE A 2 5.99 -26.42 12.32
N PHE A 3 7.02 -25.62 12.07
CA PHE A 3 6.80 -24.25 11.63
C PHE A 3 6.21 -24.32 10.23
N ARG A 4 4.91 -24.02 10.08
CA ARG A 4 4.38 -23.67 8.76
C ARG A 4 5.10 -22.41 8.32
N ASN A 5 6.04 -22.53 7.39
CA ASN A 5 6.48 -21.39 6.57
C ASN A 5 5.29 -20.97 5.69
N ASN A 6 4.30 -20.30 6.28
CA ASN A 6 3.14 -19.74 5.58
C ASN A 6 3.54 -18.38 4.97
N ASN A 7 4.40 -18.43 3.95
CA ASN A 7 4.73 -17.28 3.10
C ASN A 7 3.69 -17.08 1.99
N GLU A 8 2.62 -17.88 1.98
CA GLU A 8 1.52 -17.79 1.04
C GLU A 8 0.35 -17.05 1.68
N VAL A 9 -0.24 -16.13 0.92
CA VAL A 9 -1.48 -15.43 1.25
C VAL A 9 -2.49 -15.66 0.14
N LYS A 10 -3.77 -15.78 0.50
CA LYS A 10 -4.83 -15.92 -0.49
C LYS A 10 -5.34 -14.54 -0.84
N LEU A 11 -5.53 -14.27 -2.12
CA LEU A 11 -6.07 -12.99 -2.60
C LEU A 11 -7.34 -12.57 -1.84
N LYS A 12 -8.26 -13.51 -1.61
CA LYS A 12 -9.55 -13.24 -0.95
C LYS A 12 -9.46 -12.90 0.54
N THR A 13 -8.32 -13.15 1.18
CA THR A 13 -8.10 -12.90 2.61
C THR A 13 -6.92 -11.97 2.84
N ILE A 14 -6.36 -11.36 1.79
CA ILE A 14 -5.12 -10.60 1.89
C ILE A 14 -5.21 -9.42 2.87
N ASP A 15 -6.39 -8.82 3.03
CA ASP A 15 -6.65 -7.77 3.99
C ASP A 15 -6.67 -8.29 5.44
N ALA A 16 -7.29 -9.45 5.68
CA ALA A 16 -7.27 -10.12 6.97
C ALA A 16 -5.86 -10.61 7.31
N ASP A 17 -5.15 -11.19 6.33
CA ASP A 17 -3.77 -11.65 6.48
C ASP A 17 -2.83 -10.47 6.81
N PHE A 18 -3.04 -9.30 6.18
CA PHE A 18 -2.29 -8.09 6.51
C PHE A 18 -2.62 -7.55 7.90
N LYS A 19 -3.90 -7.54 8.31
CA LYS A 19 -4.30 -7.14 9.67
C LYS A 19 -3.64 -8.01 10.73
N THR A 20 -3.64 -9.33 10.54
CA THR A 20 -2.93 -10.25 11.44
C THR A 20 -1.43 -9.98 11.43
N PHE A 21 -0.83 -9.75 10.26
CA PHE A 21 0.57 -9.41 10.15
C PHE A 21 0.94 -8.13 10.92
N VAL A 22 0.14 -7.06 10.82
CA VAL A 22 0.34 -5.81 11.58
C VAL A 22 0.32 -6.05 13.09
N VAL A 23 -0.59 -6.90 13.57
CA VAL A 23 -0.69 -7.28 15.00
C VAL A 23 0.50 -8.12 15.44
N ASP A 24 0.93 -9.08 14.62
CA ASP A 24 2.10 -9.94 14.89
C ASP A 24 3.40 -9.11 14.99
N GLU A 25 3.47 -7.98 14.28
CA GLU A 25 4.56 -7.00 14.36
C GLU A 25 4.42 -6.03 15.55
N GLY A 26 3.39 -6.20 16.39
CA GLY A 26 3.17 -5.42 17.61
C GLY A 26 2.51 -4.06 17.38
N CYS A 27 1.90 -3.85 16.21
CA CYS A 27 1.25 -2.59 15.84
C CYS A 27 -0.28 -2.71 15.85
N LEU A 28 -0.96 -1.55 15.82
CA LEU A 28 -2.40 -1.45 15.62
C LEU A 28 -2.66 -0.72 14.30
N LEU A 29 -3.48 -1.30 13.41
CA LEU A 29 -3.75 -0.74 12.08
C LEU A 29 -4.25 0.71 12.15
N SER A 30 -5.14 1.01 13.09
CA SER A 30 -5.73 2.33 13.28
C SER A 30 -4.79 3.39 13.84
N ASP A 31 -3.61 2.98 14.31
CA ASP A 31 -2.62 3.87 14.93
C ASP A 31 -1.34 3.95 14.09
N LEU A 32 -1.29 3.36 12.89
CA LEU A 32 -0.10 3.43 12.04
C LEU A 32 0.18 4.86 11.61
N SER A 33 1.44 5.27 11.71
CA SER A 33 1.95 6.39 10.91
C SER A 33 2.08 5.95 9.44
N VAL A 34 2.28 6.91 8.54
CA VAL A 34 2.55 6.60 7.12
C VAL A 34 3.85 5.79 6.98
N ASN A 35 4.88 6.11 7.76
CA ASN A 35 6.15 5.40 7.75
C ASN A 35 6.02 3.96 8.30
N ASP A 36 5.26 3.77 9.38
CA ASP A 36 4.98 2.43 9.92
C ASP A 36 4.20 1.60 8.88
N GLY A 37 3.17 2.20 8.29
CA GLY A 37 2.36 1.59 7.25
C GLY A 37 3.17 1.19 6.02
N PHE A 38 4.03 2.08 5.53
CA PHE A 38 4.91 1.80 4.41
C PHE A 38 5.86 0.65 4.71
N THR A 39 6.53 0.69 5.86
CA THR A 39 7.48 -0.34 6.28
C THR A 39 6.80 -1.71 6.38
N LEU A 40 5.63 -1.77 7.04
CA LEU A 40 4.87 -3.01 7.20
C LEU A 40 4.32 -3.51 5.86
N PHE A 41 3.84 -2.61 5.00
CA PHE A 41 3.31 -2.96 3.68
C PHE A 41 4.39 -3.56 2.78
N LEU A 42 5.59 -2.96 2.77
CA LEU A 42 6.74 -3.49 2.04
C LEU A 42 7.22 -4.83 2.61
N LYS A 43 7.33 -4.96 3.93
CA LYS A 43 7.71 -6.22 4.57
C LYS A 43 6.71 -7.32 4.24
N PHE A 44 5.42 -7.02 4.24
CA PHE A 44 4.37 -7.95 3.82
C PHE A 44 4.50 -8.30 2.33
N TYR A 45 4.70 -7.32 1.44
CA TYR A 45 4.95 -7.56 0.03
C TYR A 45 6.17 -8.46 -0.20
N GLN A 46 7.27 -8.23 0.51
CA GLN A 46 8.50 -9.01 0.36
C GLN A 46 8.37 -10.45 0.89
N THR A 47 7.60 -10.67 1.95
CA THR A 47 7.54 -11.96 2.65
C THR A 47 6.32 -12.81 2.30
N LYS A 48 5.23 -12.21 1.81
CA LYS A 48 3.97 -12.88 1.50
C LYS A 48 3.68 -12.85 0.00
N ARG A 49 3.55 -14.02 -0.62
CA ARG A 49 3.24 -14.20 -2.05
C ARG A 49 1.80 -14.65 -2.25
N VAL A 50 1.16 -14.05 -3.25
CA VAL A 50 -0.09 -14.58 -3.81
C VAL A 50 0.30 -15.48 -4.99
N LYS A 51 0.40 -16.80 -4.75
CA LYS A 51 1.00 -17.76 -5.71
C LYS A 51 0.37 -17.77 -7.12
N THR A 52 -0.86 -17.28 -7.26
CA THR A 52 -1.55 -17.21 -8.55
C THR A 52 -1.03 -16.10 -9.47
N TYR A 53 -0.21 -15.17 -8.96
CA TYR A 53 0.34 -14.05 -9.72
C TYR A 53 1.87 -14.14 -9.73
N ASP A 54 2.44 -14.04 -10.93
CA ASP A 54 3.88 -14.14 -11.16
C ASP A 54 4.56 -12.77 -11.11
N ILE A 55 5.35 -12.54 -10.06
CA ILE A 55 6.08 -11.29 -9.85
C ILE A 55 7.10 -10.98 -10.95
N GLN A 56 7.54 -11.98 -11.73
CA GLN A 56 8.48 -11.78 -12.84
C GLN A 56 7.78 -11.37 -14.14
N LYS A 57 6.45 -11.22 -14.13
CA LYS A 57 5.63 -10.89 -15.29
C LYS A 57 4.76 -9.65 -15.07
N ASP A 58 5.18 -8.77 -14.16
CA ASP A 58 4.44 -7.57 -13.77
C ASP A 58 3.02 -7.89 -13.27
N GLU A 59 2.78 -9.11 -12.77
CA GLU A 59 1.47 -9.53 -12.28
C GLU A 59 1.24 -9.18 -10.81
N ASP A 60 2.27 -8.69 -10.10
CA ASP A 60 2.28 -8.38 -8.67
C ASP A 60 3.12 -7.13 -8.39
N MET A 61 2.54 -5.97 -8.69
CA MET A 61 3.19 -4.66 -8.68
C MET A 61 2.84 -3.84 -7.45
N LEU A 62 3.67 -2.87 -7.08
CA LEU A 62 3.34 -1.82 -6.11
C LEU A 62 3.04 -0.50 -6.81
N LEU A 63 2.15 0.26 -6.18
CA LEU A 63 1.79 1.63 -6.53
C LEU A 63 1.79 2.48 -5.26
N PHE A 64 2.45 3.62 -5.31
CA PHE A 64 2.31 4.71 -4.35
C PHE A 64 1.60 5.85 -5.05
N GLU A 65 0.51 6.36 -4.48
CA GLU A 65 -0.25 7.46 -5.07
C GLU A 65 -0.72 8.42 -3.98
N TYR A 66 -0.76 9.70 -4.31
CA TYR A 66 -1.22 10.73 -3.39
C TYR A 66 -1.83 11.94 -4.11
N GLY A 67 -2.62 12.71 -3.38
CA GLY A 67 -3.21 13.95 -3.86
C GLY A 67 -4.37 14.43 -3.00
N VAL A 68 -4.81 15.67 -3.25
CA VAL A 68 -6.02 16.22 -2.65
C VAL A 68 -7.22 15.90 -3.55
N TYR A 69 -8.25 15.28 -2.97
CA TYR A 69 -9.46 14.90 -3.68
C TYR A 69 -10.70 15.20 -2.83
N ASP A 70 -11.80 15.56 -3.49
CA ASP A 70 -13.13 15.63 -2.90
C ASP A 70 -13.98 14.47 -3.44
N TRP A 71 -14.33 13.53 -2.56
CA TRP A 71 -15.18 12.37 -2.89
C TRP A 71 -16.63 12.56 -2.43
N GLY A 72 -17.04 13.79 -2.09
CA GLY A 72 -18.40 14.16 -1.68
C GLY A 72 -18.56 14.48 -0.18
N ASP A 73 -17.47 14.52 0.59
CA ASP A 73 -17.44 14.90 2.03
C ASP A 73 -16.40 16.00 2.28
N GLY A 74 -16.14 16.81 1.26
CA GLY A 74 -15.10 17.83 1.27
C GLY A 74 -13.73 17.27 0.87
N GLU A 75 -12.80 18.21 0.66
CA GLU A 75 -11.44 17.86 0.27
C GLU A 75 -10.72 17.12 1.40
N SER A 76 -9.90 16.15 1.03
CA SER A 76 -8.98 15.46 1.93
C SER A 76 -7.69 15.14 1.17
N PHE A 77 -6.56 15.14 1.88
CA PHE A 77 -5.32 14.65 1.31
C PHE A 77 -5.26 13.13 1.48
N TYR A 78 -5.08 12.42 0.39
CA TYR A 78 -4.96 10.98 0.36
C TYR A 78 -3.54 10.59 0.02
N LEU A 79 -3.05 9.56 0.70
CA LEU A 79 -1.80 8.87 0.37
C LEU A 79 -2.06 7.38 0.50
N SER A 80 -1.66 6.58 -0.48
CA SER A 80 -1.88 5.13 -0.40
C SER A 80 -0.75 4.30 -0.97
N PHE A 81 -0.61 3.11 -0.42
CA PHE A 81 0.23 2.02 -0.91
C PHE A 81 -0.69 0.93 -1.42
N THR A 82 -0.56 0.59 -2.70
CA THR A 82 -1.40 -0.39 -3.37
C THR A 82 -0.52 -1.52 -3.90
N ARG A 83 -0.94 -2.76 -3.65
CA ARG A 83 -0.44 -3.95 -4.33
C ARG A 83 -1.46 -4.34 -5.39
N GLN A 84 -1.05 -4.24 -6.65
CA GLN A 84 -1.88 -4.58 -7.80
C GLN A 84 -1.56 -5.99 -8.27
N LEU A 85 -2.60 -6.80 -8.42
CA LEU A 85 -2.53 -8.19 -8.86
C LEU A 85 -3.31 -8.33 -10.17
N SER A 86 -2.58 -8.42 -11.28
CA SER A 86 -3.13 -8.47 -12.63
C SER A 86 -2.57 -9.67 -13.38
N SER A 87 -3.41 -10.51 -13.98
CA SER A 87 -2.91 -11.60 -14.82
C SER A 87 -2.55 -11.08 -16.21
N ALA A 88 -1.60 -11.72 -16.89
CA ALA A 88 -1.30 -11.49 -18.30
C ALA A 88 -2.52 -11.71 -19.23
N ASN A 89 -3.58 -12.36 -18.77
CA ASN A 89 -4.85 -12.42 -19.48
C ASN A 89 -5.60 -11.08 -19.35
N PRO A 90 -5.77 -10.30 -20.44
CA PRO A 90 -6.41 -8.98 -20.38
C PRO A 90 -7.92 -9.04 -20.07
N ARG A 91 -8.53 -10.23 -20.10
CA ARG A 91 -9.93 -10.45 -19.69
C ARG A 91 -10.07 -10.84 -18.22
N ALA A 92 -8.96 -11.11 -17.53
CA ALA A 92 -8.99 -11.42 -16.11
C ALA A 92 -9.23 -10.14 -15.30
N LYS A 93 -9.91 -10.29 -14.16
CA LYS A 93 -10.08 -9.19 -13.22
C LYS A 93 -8.73 -8.77 -12.66
N MET A 94 -8.50 -7.47 -12.60
CA MET A 94 -7.41 -6.89 -11.84
C MET A 94 -7.87 -6.70 -10.40
N TRP A 95 -6.99 -6.98 -9.45
CA TRP A 95 -7.27 -6.75 -8.03
C TRP A 95 -6.30 -5.72 -7.48
N GLN A 96 -6.79 -4.87 -6.59
CA GLN A 96 -5.98 -3.91 -5.86
C GLN A 96 -6.21 -4.09 -4.36
N PHE A 97 -5.12 -4.34 -3.65
CA PHE A 97 -5.07 -4.34 -2.20
C PHE A 97 -4.40 -3.05 -1.75
N LYS A 98 -5.17 -2.17 -1.11
CA LYS A 98 -4.80 -0.78 -0.81
C LYS A 98 -4.77 -0.53 0.69
N LEU A 99 -3.64 -0.03 1.19
CA LEU A 99 -3.51 0.65 2.49
C LEU A 99 -3.54 2.16 2.23
N GLN A 100 -4.53 2.86 2.75
CA GLN A 100 -4.77 4.27 2.50
C GLN A 100 -4.73 5.07 3.80
N PHE A 101 -4.14 6.26 3.74
CA PHE A 101 -4.17 7.27 4.76
C PHE A 101 -4.95 8.47 4.23
N LYS A 102 -5.92 8.95 5.01
CA LYS A 102 -6.70 10.15 4.72
C LYS A 102 -6.40 11.19 5.79
N PHE A 103 -5.97 12.37 5.36
CA PHE A 103 -5.66 13.49 6.24
C PHE A 103 -6.61 14.65 5.99
N PRO A 104 -6.96 15.43 7.02
CA PRO A 104 -7.60 16.72 6.81
C PRO A 104 -6.69 17.62 5.97
N VAL A 105 -7.29 18.45 5.14
CA VAL A 105 -6.54 19.38 4.29
C VAL A 105 -5.93 20.49 5.13
N GLU A 106 -4.62 20.64 5.02
CA GLU A 106 -3.82 21.73 5.58
C GLU A 106 -3.13 22.46 4.41
N GLU A 107 -2.80 23.75 4.57
CA GLU A 107 -2.18 24.57 3.50
C GLU A 107 -0.93 23.90 2.90
N ARG A 108 -0.08 23.30 3.74
CA ARG A 108 1.11 22.56 3.28
C ARG A 108 0.81 21.33 2.42
N LEU A 109 -0.41 20.78 2.47
CA LEU A 109 -0.82 19.61 1.70
C LEU A 109 -1.50 19.99 0.38
N THR A 110 -2.13 21.17 0.28
CA THR A 110 -2.74 21.65 -0.97
C THR A 110 -1.72 22.12 -1.98
N GLU A 111 -0.52 22.52 -1.53
CA GLU A 111 0.59 22.92 -2.41
C GLU A 111 1.29 21.73 -3.08
N ILE A 112 1.04 20.50 -2.61
CA ILE A 112 1.66 19.29 -3.14
C ILE A 112 0.83 18.79 -4.35
N PRO A 113 1.36 18.86 -5.59
CA PRO A 113 0.65 18.30 -6.74
C PRO A 113 0.53 16.79 -6.59
N GLY A 114 -0.64 16.24 -6.88
CA GLY A 114 -0.84 14.79 -6.85
C GLY A 114 0.04 14.07 -7.87
N ASP A 115 0.53 12.88 -7.49
CA ASP A 115 1.42 12.07 -8.32
C ASP A 115 1.27 10.58 -7.98
N ASN A 116 1.91 9.73 -8.80
CA ASN A 116 2.02 8.31 -8.55
C ASN A 116 3.38 7.73 -8.96
N LEU A 117 3.82 6.71 -8.22
CA LEU A 117 5.05 5.96 -8.46
C LEU A 117 4.72 4.46 -8.54
N TRP A 118 5.29 3.78 -9.52
CA TRP A 118 5.11 2.34 -9.73
C TRP A 118 6.38 1.55 -9.45
N CYS A 119 6.21 0.34 -8.93
CA CYS A 119 7.25 -0.68 -8.82
C CYS A 119 6.74 -1.98 -9.46
N SER A 120 7.35 -2.40 -10.56
CA SER A 120 6.89 -3.58 -11.29
C SER A 120 7.16 -4.89 -10.56
N ASP A 121 8.28 -4.97 -9.85
CA ASP A 121 8.75 -6.20 -9.21
C ASP A 121 9.71 -5.91 -8.03
N LEU A 122 10.36 -6.96 -7.52
CA LEU A 122 11.34 -6.85 -6.43
C LEU A 122 12.67 -6.21 -6.85
N ASN A 123 13.04 -6.24 -8.13
CA ASN A 123 14.30 -5.69 -8.61
C ASN A 123 14.25 -4.15 -8.58
N GLY A 124 13.09 -3.56 -8.85
CA GLY A 124 12.86 -2.12 -8.76
C GLY A 124 12.67 -1.59 -7.34
N LEU A 125 12.61 -2.46 -6.33
CA LEU A 125 12.10 -2.11 -5.01
C LEU A 125 12.97 -1.08 -4.27
N GLU A 126 14.29 -1.17 -4.38
CA GLU A 126 15.20 -0.19 -3.75
C GLU A 126 14.99 1.21 -4.32
N VAL A 127 14.91 1.34 -5.65
CA VAL A 127 14.66 2.61 -6.33
C VAL A 127 13.26 3.14 -6.01
N PHE A 128 12.27 2.27 -5.91
CA PHE A 128 10.91 2.64 -5.50
C PHE A 128 10.89 3.19 -4.07
N ILE A 129 11.56 2.52 -3.13
CA ILE A 129 11.67 2.98 -1.74
C ILE A 129 12.27 4.37 -1.70
N ASP A 130 13.42 4.58 -2.37
CA ASP A 130 14.11 5.87 -2.41
C ASP A 130 13.20 6.99 -2.94
N LYS A 131 12.51 6.76 -4.07
CA LYS A 131 11.56 7.74 -4.64
C LYS A 131 10.38 8.04 -3.73
N VAL A 132 9.84 7.03 -3.03
CA VAL A 132 8.72 7.23 -2.10
C VAL A 132 9.17 8.06 -0.91
N VAL A 133 10.27 7.69 -0.24
CA VAL A 133 10.71 8.39 0.99
C VAL A 133 11.27 9.78 0.72
N THR A 134 11.70 10.07 -0.51
CA THR A 134 12.13 11.40 -0.95
C THR A 134 10.98 12.25 -1.51
N SER A 135 9.78 11.69 -1.70
CA SER A 135 8.64 12.45 -2.22
C SER A 135 8.16 13.50 -1.21
N PRO A 136 7.77 14.71 -1.66
CA PRO A 136 7.26 15.76 -0.76
C PRO A 136 6.05 15.30 0.06
N ALA A 137 5.15 14.52 -0.56
CA ALA A 137 3.99 13.94 0.09
C ALA A 137 4.39 13.04 1.26
N PHE A 138 5.26 12.06 1.03
CA PHE A 138 5.68 11.14 2.09
C PHE A 138 6.38 11.88 3.23
N GLN A 139 7.33 12.78 2.92
CA GLN A 139 8.07 13.54 3.94
C GLN A 139 7.17 14.43 4.80
N THR A 140 6.07 14.94 4.22
CA THR A 140 5.17 15.86 4.92
C THR A 140 4.32 15.15 5.98
N VAL A 141 3.99 13.87 5.77
CA VAL A 141 3.07 13.11 6.64
C VAL A 141 3.67 11.81 7.22
N SER A 142 4.96 11.52 6.99
CA SER A 142 5.61 10.24 7.33
C SER A 142 5.38 9.81 8.78
N ASP A 143 5.54 10.73 9.72
CA ASP A 143 5.43 10.46 11.15
C ASP A 143 4.04 10.80 11.71
N SER A 144 3.12 11.27 10.86
CA SER A 144 1.80 11.68 11.30
C SER A 144 0.92 10.46 11.60
N ARG A 145 0.28 10.47 12.79
CA ARG A 145 -0.71 9.48 13.23
C ARG A 145 -2.14 10.00 13.26
N ASN A 146 -2.36 11.24 12.81
CA ASN A 146 -3.69 11.87 12.79
C ASN A 146 -4.51 11.52 11.53
N GLY A 147 -3.96 10.69 10.64
CA GLY A 147 -4.66 10.25 9.43
C GLY A 147 -5.59 9.07 9.72
N GLU A 148 -6.75 9.06 9.08
CA GLU A 148 -7.62 7.88 9.07
C GLU A 148 -6.97 6.78 8.21
N VAL A 149 -6.78 5.59 8.79
CA VAL A 149 -6.17 4.45 8.11
C VAL A 149 -7.26 3.51 7.57
N GLY A 150 -7.26 3.33 6.25
CA GLY A 150 -8.16 2.44 5.53
C GLY A 150 -7.43 1.25 4.91
N LEU A 151 -8.08 0.09 4.91
CA LEU A 151 -7.58 -1.11 4.21
C LEU A 151 -8.69 -1.67 3.33
N THR A 152 -8.42 -1.87 2.05
CA THR A 152 -9.44 -2.33 1.09
C THR A 152 -8.87 -3.29 0.07
N LEU A 153 -9.62 -4.34 -0.25
CA LEU A 153 -9.43 -5.17 -1.42
C LEU A 153 -10.60 -4.95 -2.37
N PHE A 154 -10.31 -4.56 -3.62
CA PHE A 154 -11.33 -4.40 -4.65
C PHE A 154 -10.84 -4.91 -5.99
N SER A 155 -11.76 -5.20 -6.91
CA SER A 155 -11.44 -5.52 -8.29
C SER A 155 -11.80 -4.37 -9.21
N VAL A 156 -10.96 -4.14 -10.22
CA VAL A 156 -11.18 -3.17 -11.31
C VAL A 156 -11.64 -3.92 -12.56
#